data_AF-A0A932PXY5-F1
#
_entry.id   AF-A0A932PXY5-F1
#
_cell.length_a   1.000
_cell.length_b   1.000
_cell.length_c   1.000
_cell.angle_alpha   90.00
_cell.angle_beta   90.00
_cell.angle_gamma   90.00
#
_symmetry.space_group_name_H-M   'P 1'
#
loop_
_entity.id
_entity.type
_entity.pdbx_description
1 polymer ?
#
loop_
_entity_poly.entity_id
_entity_poly.type
_entity_poly.pdbx_seq_one_letter_code
_entity_poly.pdbx_strand_id
1 'polypeptide(L)' 'MFLRSVIRQTLSLVPLFFFALFFSASTARAQSPALFQTYTTREGLAADYVTSLAFESNGAAWIGTPLGA' A
#
# COMPACT_ATOMS: atom_id res chain seq x y z
N MET A 1 -43.94 -25.09 -20.68
CA MET A 1 -43.01 -24.41 -21.61
C MET A 1 -42.31 -23.22 -20.95
N PHE A 2 -43.02 -22.31 -20.27
CA PHE A 2 -42.47 -21.15 -19.54
C PHE A 2 -41.43 -21.49 -18.46
N LEU A 3 -41.64 -22.54 -17.66
CA LEU A 3 -40.74 -22.90 -16.55
C LEU A 3 -39.33 -23.33 -17.02
N ARG A 4 -39.24 -24.00 -18.18
CA ARG A 4 -37.96 -24.40 -18.79
C ARG A 4 -37.20 -23.21 -19.41
N SER A 5 -37.91 -22.15 -19.78
CA SER A 5 -37.33 -20.90 -20.31
C SER A 5 -36.77 -20.04 -19.18
N VAL A 6 -37.51 -19.88 -18.08
CA VAL A 6 -37.09 -19.08 -16.92
C VAL A 6 -35.85 -19.71 -16.25
N ILE A 7 -35.84 -21.03 -16.06
CA ILE A 7 -34.70 -21.75 -15.47
C ILE A 7 -33.45 -21.66 -16.36
N ARG A 8 -33.59 -21.70 -17.69
CA ARG A 8 -32.44 -21.50 -18.61
C ARG A 8 -31.93 -20.05 -18.60
N GLN A 9 -32.81 -19.06 -18.46
CA GLN A 9 -32.42 -17.64 -18.38
C GLN A 9 -31.73 -17.29 -17.05
N THR A 10 -32.18 -17.86 -15.93
CA THR A 10 -31.53 -17.64 -14.63
C THR A 10 -30.20 -18.38 -14.51
N LEU A 11 -30.07 -19.59 -15.07
CA LEU A 11 -28.84 -20.41 -15.05
C LEU A 11 -27.68 -19.77 -15.85
N SER A 12 -27.98 -18.91 -16.84
CA SER A 12 -26.97 -18.27 -17.70
C SER A 12 -26.30 -17.03 -17.07
N LEU A 13 -26.91 -16.43 -16.05
CA LEU A 13 -26.43 -15.18 -15.42
C LEU A 13 -25.57 -15.43 -14.19
N VAL A 14 -25.69 -16.60 -13.56
CA VAL A 14 -24.90 -17.03 -12.40
C VAL A 14 -23.38 -16.99 -12.69
N PRO A 15 -22.86 -17.60 -13.78
CA PRO A 15 -21.42 -17.57 -14.04
C PRO A 15 -20.89 -16.16 -14.32
N LEU A 16 -21.69 -15.26 -14.92
CA LEU A 16 -21.34 -13.85 -15.13
C LEU A 16 -21.28 -13.07 -13.81
N PHE A 17 -22.20 -13.35 -12.88
CA PHE A 17 -22.22 -12.76 -11.55
C PHE A 17 -21.01 -13.22 -10.71
N PHE A 18 -20.68 -14.51 -10.76
CA PHE A 18 -19.47 -15.06 -10.12
C PHE A 18 -18.18 -14.54 -10.77
N PHE A 19 -18.15 -14.38 -12.10
CA PHE A 19 -17.03 -13.79 -12.84
C PHE A 19 -16.81 -12.31 -12.46
N ALA A 20 -17.89 -11.53 -12.34
CA ALA A 20 -17.83 -10.13 -11.90
C ALA A 20 -17.39 -9.99 -10.43
N LEU A 21 -17.83 -10.89 -9.54
CA LEU A 21 -17.37 -10.95 -8.15
C LEU A 21 -15.88 -11.28 -8.04
N PHE A 22 -15.38 -12.19 -8.89
CA PHE A 22 -13.96 -12.54 -8.91
C PHE A 22 -13.09 -11.40 -9.50
N PHE A 23 -13.62 -10.66 -10.48
CA PHE A 23 -12.89 -9.58 -11.14
C PHE A 23 -12.77 -8.31 -10.29
N SER A 24 -13.70 -8.05 -9.35
CA SER A 24 -13.64 -6.87 -8.49
C SER A 24 -12.55 -6.94 -7.41
N ALA A 25 -12.12 -8.14 -7.01
CA ALA A 25 -11.07 -8.32 -5.99
C ALA A 25 -9.64 -8.07 -6.52
N SER A 26 -9.47 -7.83 -7.82
CA SER A 26 -8.15 -7.75 -8.47
C SER A 26 -7.56 -6.33 -8.52
N THR A 27 -8.26 -5.31 -8.01
CA THR A 27 -7.70 -3.95 -7.86
C THR A 27 -7.13 -3.73 -6.47
N ALA A 28 -6.63 -4.79 -5.82
CA ALA A 28 -5.66 -4.64 -4.74
C ALA A 28 -4.44 -3.94 -5.35
N ARG A 29 -4.34 -2.63 -5.14
CA ARG A 29 -3.23 -1.82 -5.62
C ARG A 29 -1.95 -2.48 -5.14
N ALA A 30 -1.15 -2.99 -6.07
CA ALA A 30 0.24 -3.29 -5.80
C ALA A 30 0.93 -1.94 -5.53
N GLN A 31 0.76 -1.42 -4.32
CA GLN A 31 1.54 -0.29 -3.86
C GLN A 31 2.88 -0.88 -3.47
N SER A 32 3.86 -0.74 -4.37
CA SER A 32 5.22 -1.19 -4.12
C SER A 32 5.64 -0.70 -2.73
N PRO A 33 6.25 -1.56 -1.89
CA PRO A 33 6.72 -1.14 -0.59
C PRO A 33 7.67 0.05 -0.75
N ALA A 34 7.55 1.04 0.13
CA ALA A 34 8.44 2.20 0.12
C ALA A 34 9.88 1.71 0.33
N LEU A 35 10.78 2.12 -0.56
CA LEU A 35 12.21 1.76 -0.49
C LEU A 35 12.95 2.50 0.64
N PHE A 36 12.36 3.59 1.13
CA PHE A 36 12.94 4.45 2.15
C PHE A 36 11.91 4.73 3.24
N GLN A 37 12.39 4.76 4.48
CA GLN A 37 11.63 5.28 5.61
C GLN A 37 11.93 6.78 5.75
N THR A 38 10.89 7.59 5.91
CA THR A 38 11.02 9.03 6.15
C THR A 38 10.90 9.31 7.64
N TYR A 39 11.78 10.16 8.15
CA TYR A 39 11.74 10.71 9.51
C TYR A 39 11.69 12.24 9.41
N THR A 40 10.80 12.84 10.18
CA THR A 40 10.63 14.28 10.34
C THR A 40 10.62 14.61 11.83
N THR A 41 10.46 15.89 12.15
CA THR A 41 10.21 16.35 13.52
C THR A 41 9.04 15.66 14.20
N ARG A 42 8.06 15.15 13.45
CA ARG A 42 6.93 14.38 13.99
C ARG A 42 7.32 13.01 14.53
N GLU A 43 8.36 12.40 13.95
CA GLU A 43 8.90 11.10 14.35
C GLU A 43 10.09 11.23 15.32
N GLY A 44 10.43 12.45 15.73
CA GLY A 44 11.47 12.73 16.74
C GLY A 44 12.80 13.23 16.19
N LEU A 45 12.89 13.56 14.90
CA LEU A 45 14.07 14.23 14.35
C LEU A 45 14.19 15.65 14.93
N ALA A 46 15.40 16.10 15.25
CA ALA A 46 15.61 17.43 15.86
C ALA A 46 15.17 18.60 14.95
N ALA A 47 15.33 18.46 13.63
CA ALA A 47 14.83 19.40 12.62
C ALA A 47 14.63 18.68 11.28
N ASP A 48 13.71 19.18 10.45
CA ASP A 48 13.45 18.60 9.12
C ASP A 48 14.59 18.87 8.11
N TYR A 49 15.52 19.76 8.45
CA TYR A 49 16.70 20.06 7.65
C TYR A 49 17.95 19.45 8.27
N VAL A 50 18.61 18.55 7.53
CA VAL A 50 19.82 17.84 7.95
C VAL A 50 21.03 18.43 7.24
N THR A 51 22.08 18.76 7.98
CA THR A 51 23.33 19.33 7.46
C THR A 51 24.48 18.34 7.43
N SER A 52 24.44 17.29 8.26
CA SER A 52 25.45 16.24 8.29
C SER A 52 24.90 14.90 8.79
N LEU A 53 25.52 13.82 8.33
CA LEU A 53 25.23 12.45 8.74
C LEU A 53 26.55 11.69 8.94
N ALA A 54 26.64 10.94 10.04
CA ALA A 54 27.73 10.02 10.30
C ALA A 54 27.18 8.69 10.84
N PHE A 55 27.78 7.58 10.44
CA PHE A 55 27.37 6.25 10.87
C PHE A 55 28.45 5.62 11.74
N GLU A 56 28.03 5.00 12.82
CA GLU A 56 28.86 4.12 13.61
C GLU A 56 28.89 2.70 13.02
N SER A 57 29.89 1.92 13.43
CA SER A 57 30.03 0.51 13.02
C SER A 57 28.88 -0.39 13.48
N ASN A 58 28.16 0.00 14.52
CA ASN A 58 26.98 -0.71 15.04
C ASN A 58 25.67 -0.37 14.26
N GLY A 59 25.74 0.53 13.27
CA GLY A 59 24.59 0.97 12.50
C GLY A 59 23.82 2.15 13.08
N ALA A 60 24.25 2.72 14.22
CA ALA A 60 23.71 3.97 14.71
C ALA A 60 24.09 5.15 13.81
N ALA A 61 23.21 6.12 13.68
CA ALA A 61 23.43 7.33 12.90
C ALA A 61 23.44 8.56 13.82
N TRP A 62 24.47 9.39 13.67
CA TRP A 62 24.53 10.74 14.22
C TRP A 62 24.04 11.72 13.15
N ILE A 63 23.10 12.57 13.54
CA ILE A 63 22.45 13.51 12.62
C ILE A 63 22.72 14.92 13.11
N GLY A 64 23.46 15.69 12.31
CA GLY A 64 23.63 17.12 12.55
C GLY A 64 22.52 17.92 11.91
N THR A 65 21.94 18.84 12.68
CA THR A 65 20.92 19.78 12.21
C THR A 65 21.40 21.23 12.45
N PRO A 66 20.79 22.24 11.80
CA PRO A 66 21.08 23.64 12.10
C PRO A 66 20.83 24.05 13.55
N LEU A 67 20.03 23.27 14.29
CA LEU A 67 19.71 23.53 15.70
C LEU A 67 20.70 22.89 16.67
N GLY A 68 21.65 22.08 16.19
CA GLY A 68 22.61 21.35 17.01
C GLY A 68 22.78 19.89 16.60
N ALA A 69 23.63 19.18 17.36
CA ALA A 69 23.89 17.74 17.30
C ALA A 69 23.45 17.08 18.60
#